data_AF-X1LT81-F1
#
_entry.id   AF-X1LT81-F1
#
_cell.length_a   1.000
_cell.length_b   1.000
_cell.length_c   1.000
_cell.angle_alpha   90.00
_cell.angle_beta   90.00
_cell.angle_gamma   90.00
#
_symmetry.space_group_name_H-M   'P 1'
#
loop_
_entity.id
_entity.type
_entity.pdbx_description
1 polymer ?
#
loop_
_entity_poly.entity_id
_entity_poly.type
_entity_poly.pdbx_seq_one_letter_code
_entity_poly.pdbx_strand_id
1 'polypeptide(L)'
;DVFKIIWERERRADGKITEGRIIAAQYDGKEAKSTAIFFDDDWWEIGGKSMRKQFLRAPLSYRRISSYYSLKRFHPILRYWRPHKGIDYAAQIGTPVSAVGDGVVTYCGWKRDYGRFIEIRHNSTYSTTYGHLLRYAKGIRKGKRVKQGDVIGKVGSSGLSTGPHLDFRIKRWGKFVNFLKLKFPPAKKIKKKYRKKFNKEKKMRLTQLATLSSETEIPQKIKSYEEIIELTKWEK
;
A
#
# COMPACT_ATOMS: atom_id res chain seq x y z
N ASP A 1 -2.99 5.16 22.28
CA ASP A 1 -1.93 4.55 21.47
C ASP A 1 -0.82 5.57 21.25
N VAL A 2 0.43 5.10 21.09
CA VAL A 2 1.62 5.95 20.91
C VAL A 2 2.23 5.67 19.54
N PHE A 3 2.52 6.72 18.79
CA PHE A 3 3.27 6.66 17.54
C PHE A 3 4.60 7.37 17.71
N LYS A 4 5.68 6.71 17.31
CA LYS A 4 7.00 7.32 17.19
C LYS A 4 7.48 7.17 15.76
N ILE A 5 7.96 8.24 15.17
CA ILE A 5 8.35 8.29 13.77
C ILE A 5 9.71 9.00 13.71
N ILE A 6 10.63 8.46 12.93
CA ILE A 6 11.90 9.10 12.59
C ILE A 6 11.87 9.29 11.08
N TRP A 7 12.10 10.52 10.61
CA TRP A 7 12.17 10.85 9.19
C TRP A 7 13.38 11.73 8.87
N GLU A 8 13.78 11.72 7.61
CA GLU A 8 14.84 12.58 7.09
C GLU A 8 14.32 14.01 6.95
N ARG A 9 15.19 15.00 7.16
CA ARG A 9 14.89 16.40 6.89
C ARG A 9 16.10 16.99 6.17
N GLU A 10 15.88 17.59 5.01
CA GLU A 10 16.94 18.21 4.21
C GLU A 10 16.78 19.73 4.25
N ARG A 11 17.88 20.42 4.52
CA ARG A 11 17.94 21.88 4.44
C ARG A 11 18.62 22.27 3.13
N ARG A 12 17.87 22.96 2.29
CA ARG A 12 18.37 23.49 1.01
C ARG A 12 19.26 24.71 1.23
N ALA A 13 20.06 25.04 0.23
CA ALA A 13 20.95 26.20 0.24
C ALA A 13 20.21 27.54 0.41
N ASP A 14 18.94 27.61 0.02
CA ASP A 14 18.04 28.76 0.21
C ASP A 14 17.43 28.85 1.63
N GLY A 15 17.84 27.94 2.53
CA GLY A 15 17.34 27.87 3.90
C GLY A 15 16.01 27.12 4.05
N LYS A 16 15.35 26.69 2.96
CA LYS A 16 14.11 25.92 3.05
C LYS A 16 14.37 24.51 3.58
N ILE A 17 13.51 24.09 4.48
CA ILE A 17 13.49 22.75 5.04
C ILE A 17 12.48 21.92 4.25
N THR A 18 12.90 20.75 3.75
CA THR A 18 12.01 19.77 3.15
C THR A 18 12.01 18.49 3.96
N GLU A 19 10.81 17.98 4.23
CA GLU A 19 10.63 16.66 4.83
C GLU A 19 11.03 15.58 3.81
N GLY A 20 11.88 14.67 4.26
CA GLY A 20 12.36 13.53 3.53
C GLY A 20 11.66 12.24 3.95
N ARG A 21 12.34 11.11 3.78
CA ARG A 21 11.75 9.79 3.96
C ARG A 21 11.61 9.42 5.43
N ILE A 22 10.52 8.75 5.79
CA ILE A 22 10.43 8.07 7.08
C ILE A 22 11.43 6.90 7.10
N ILE A 23 12.30 6.86 8.10
CA ILE A 23 13.37 5.86 8.23
C ILE A 23 13.12 4.85 9.36
N ALA A 24 12.28 5.19 10.34
CA ALA A 24 11.78 4.24 11.34
C ALA A 24 10.40 4.68 11.84
N ALA A 25 9.56 3.71 12.21
CA ALA A 25 8.27 3.97 12.82
C ALA A 25 7.94 2.89 13.87
N GLN A 26 7.37 3.31 14.99
CA GLN A 26 6.87 2.44 16.04
C GLN A 26 5.44 2.83 16.39
N TYR A 27 4.58 1.81 16.52
CA TYR A 27 3.23 1.92 17.02
C TYR A 27 3.10 1.04 18.26
N ASP A 28 2.68 1.65 19.36
CA ASP A 28 2.31 0.96 20.60
C ASP A 28 0.84 1.27 20.92
N GLY A 29 -0.05 0.38 20.50
CA GLY A 29 -1.48 0.50 20.74
C GLY A 29 -2.09 -0.72 21.41
N LYS A 30 -3.32 -0.55 21.91
CA LYS A 30 -4.03 -1.60 22.68
C LYS A 30 -4.21 -2.91 21.90
N GLU A 31 -4.41 -2.84 20.58
CA GLU A 31 -4.66 -4.03 19.73
C GLU A 31 -3.40 -4.60 19.07
N ALA A 32 -2.33 -3.81 18.95
CA ALA A 32 -1.10 -4.23 18.28
C ALA A 32 0.10 -3.38 18.70
N LYS A 33 1.26 -4.04 18.78
CA LYS A 33 2.57 -3.38 18.84
C LYS A 33 3.35 -3.71 17.58
N SER A 34 3.86 -2.69 16.90
CA SER A 34 4.62 -2.86 15.67
C SER A 34 5.78 -1.88 15.59
N THR A 35 6.88 -2.32 14.98
CA THR A 35 8.03 -1.46 14.71
C THR A 35 8.59 -1.81 13.34
N ALA A 36 8.77 -0.79 12.52
CA ALA A 36 9.21 -0.86 11.14
C ALA A 36 10.49 -0.04 10.97
N ILE A 37 11.46 -0.60 10.27
CA ILE A 37 12.75 0.03 9.99
C ILE A 37 12.97 0.03 8.49
N PHE A 38 13.28 1.21 7.95
CA PHE A 38 13.61 1.36 6.55
C PHE A 38 15.06 0.93 6.31
N PHE A 39 15.28 -0.01 5.40
CA PHE A 39 16.60 -0.53 5.06
C PHE A 39 16.60 -1.10 3.63
N ASP A 40 17.62 -0.75 2.84
CA ASP A 40 17.81 -1.27 1.46
C ASP A 40 16.54 -1.09 0.59
N ASP A 41 15.98 0.11 0.62
CA ASP A 41 14.75 0.52 -0.08
C ASP A 41 13.47 -0.27 0.28
N ASP A 42 13.45 -0.95 1.43
CA ASP A 42 12.27 -1.66 1.92
C ASP A 42 12.05 -1.48 3.43
N TRP A 43 10.85 -1.81 3.90
CA TRP A 43 10.47 -1.76 5.31
C TRP A 43 10.56 -3.14 5.95
N TRP A 44 11.17 -3.21 7.13
CA TRP A 44 11.44 -4.47 7.82
C TRP A 44 10.95 -4.44 9.27
N GLU A 45 10.36 -5.55 9.70
CA GLU A 45 10.12 -5.84 11.11
C GLU A 45 11.45 -6.06 11.84
N ILE A 46 11.45 -5.90 13.17
CA ILE A 46 12.60 -6.20 14.05
C ILE A 46 13.16 -7.62 13.81
N GLY A 47 12.28 -8.57 13.51
CA GLY A 47 12.61 -9.96 13.19
C GLY A 47 13.23 -10.18 11.79
N GLY A 48 13.43 -9.13 11.00
CA GLY A 48 14.00 -9.20 9.65
C GLY A 48 13.05 -9.79 8.61
N LYS A 49 11.74 -9.75 8.88
CA LYS A 49 10.69 -10.02 7.89
C LYS A 49 10.32 -8.70 7.22
N SER A 50 10.16 -8.68 5.91
CA SER A 50 9.67 -7.50 5.21
C SER A 50 8.26 -7.17 5.68
N MET A 51 8.01 -5.90 6.00
CA MET A 51 6.65 -5.38 6.26
C MET A 51 5.84 -5.33 4.96
N ARG A 52 6.53 -5.36 3.81
CA ARG A 52 5.93 -5.37 2.49
C ARG A 52 5.36 -6.76 2.19
N LYS A 53 4.12 -6.97 2.61
CA LYS A 53 3.32 -8.14 2.21
C LYS A 53 3.28 -8.18 0.68
N GLN A 54 3.27 -9.38 0.10
CA GLN A 54 3.24 -9.55 -1.36
C GLN A 54 2.11 -8.73 -2.02
N PHE A 55 0.99 -8.58 -1.32
CA PHE A 55 -0.10 -7.69 -1.71
C PHE A 55 -0.60 -6.84 -0.54
N LEU A 56 -0.98 -5.59 -0.83
CA LEU A 56 -1.82 -4.76 0.02
C LEU A 56 -3.17 -5.46 0.24
N ARG A 57 -3.83 -5.17 1.36
CA ARG A 57 -5.15 -5.74 1.69
C ARG A 57 -6.30 -5.06 0.96
N ALA A 58 -6.07 -3.86 0.42
CA ALA A 58 -7.02 -3.15 -0.42
C ALA A 58 -6.27 -2.29 -1.47
N PRO A 59 -6.85 -2.08 -2.67
CA PRO A 59 -6.27 -1.26 -3.74
C PRO A 59 -6.54 0.24 -3.62
N LEU A 60 -7.33 0.70 -2.64
CA LEU A 60 -7.68 2.11 -2.43
C LEU A 60 -8.14 2.32 -0.98
N SER A 61 -8.25 3.58 -0.57
CA SER A 61 -9.10 3.96 0.56
C SER A 61 -10.57 3.88 0.13
N TYR A 62 -11.40 3.16 0.87
CA TYR A 62 -12.80 2.90 0.50
C TYR A 62 -13.71 3.05 1.70
N ARG A 63 -14.99 3.37 1.45
CA ARG A 63 -15.99 3.51 2.52
C ARG A 63 -16.48 2.16 3.02
N ARG A 64 -16.85 1.27 2.09
CA ARG A 64 -17.30 -0.10 2.37
C ARG A 64 -17.14 -1.01 1.14
N ILE A 65 -17.12 -2.32 1.38
CA ILE A 65 -17.29 -3.31 0.31
C ILE A 65 -18.78 -3.36 -0.04
N SER A 66 -19.13 -3.05 -1.28
CA SER A 66 -20.52 -3.09 -1.76
C SER A 66 -20.92 -4.46 -2.30
N SER A 67 -19.96 -5.24 -2.78
CA SER A 67 -20.19 -6.61 -3.21
C SER A 67 -18.98 -7.48 -2.96
N TYR A 68 -19.22 -8.66 -2.38
CA TYR A 68 -18.19 -9.65 -2.12
C TYR A 68 -18.07 -10.66 -3.27
N TYR A 69 -17.00 -11.44 -3.24
CA TYR A 69 -16.84 -12.59 -4.11
C TYR A 69 -17.95 -13.62 -3.82
N SER A 70 -18.74 -13.96 -4.82
CA SER A 70 -19.79 -14.98 -4.72
C SER A 70 -19.95 -15.73 -6.04
N LEU A 71 -20.13 -17.04 -5.96
CA LEU A 71 -20.43 -17.87 -7.12
C LEU A 71 -21.91 -17.80 -7.53
N LYS A 72 -22.79 -17.28 -6.66
CA LYS A 72 -24.23 -17.17 -6.88
C LYS A 72 -24.70 -15.80 -6.36
N ARG A 73 -24.44 -14.74 -7.14
CA ARG A 73 -24.90 -13.36 -6.84
C ARG A 73 -26.05 -12.99 -7.76
N PHE A 74 -27.15 -12.48 -7.22
CA PHE A 74 -28.18 -11.87 -8.05
C PHE A 74 -27.65 -10.56 -8.67
N HIS A 75 -27.72 -10.41 -9.99
CA HIS A 75 -27.21 -9.23 -10.67
C HIS A 75 -28.31 -8.15 -10.74
N PRO A 76 -28.14 -6.98 -10.09
CA PRO A 76 -29.22 -6.00 -9.97
C PRO A 76 -29.63 -5.37 -11.32
N ILE A 77 -28.67 -5.18 -12.25
CA ILE A 77 -28.96 -4.63 -13.58
C ILE A 77 -29.58 -5.69 -14.50
N LEU A 78 -28.86 -6.80 -14.71
CA LEU A 78 -29.26 -7.86 -15.63
C LEU A 78 -30.40 -8.76 -15.10
N ARG A 79 -30.76 -8.64 -13.83
CA ARG A 79 -31.87 -9.35 -13.16
C ARG A 79 -31.81 -10.89 -13.23
N TYR A 80 -30.61 -11.47 -13.30
CA TYR A 80 -30.40 -12.92 -13.17
C TYR A 80 -29.23 -13.26 -12.23
N TRP A 81 -29.18 -14.51 -11.75
CA TRP A 81 -28.10 -14.99 -10.89
C TRP A 81 -26.83 -15.22 -11.70
N ARG A 82 -25.76 -14.48 -11.38
CA ARG A 82 -24.44 -14.68 -12.00
C ARG A 82 -23.31 -14.62 -10.97
N PRO A 83 -22.21 -15.36 -11.19
CA PRO A 83 -21.03 -15.24 -10.35
C PRO A 83 -20.46 -13.82 -10.35
N HIS A 84 -20.19 -13.28 -9.16
CA HIS A 84 -19.32 -12.12 -8.99
C HIS A 84 -17.96 -12.58 -8.50
N LYS A 85 -17.00 -12.69 -9.42
CA LYS A 85 -15.66 -13.22 -9.13
C LYS A 85 -14.67 -12.14 -8.70
N GLY A 86 -15.16 -11.14 -7.97
CA GLY A 86 -14.44 -9.92 -7.59
C GLY A 86 -14.88 -9.37 -6.25
N ILE A 87 -14.37 -8.19 -5.93
CA ILE A 87 -14.79 -7.35 -4.80
C ILE A 87 -15.10 -5.98 -5.37
N ASP A 88 -16.30 -5.49 -5.09
CA ASP A 88 -16.70 -4.13 -5.44
C ASP A 88 -16.45 -3.23 -4.23
N TYR A 89 -15.51 -2.31 -4.37
CA TYR A 89 -15.22 -1.29 -3.35
C TYR A 89 -15.97 -0.01 -3.69
N ALA A 90 -16.97 0.35 -2.88
CA ALA A 90 -17.69 1.60 -3.04
C ALA A 90 -16.81 2.77 -2.58
N ALA A 91 -16.54 3.68 -3.49
CA ALA A 91 -15.69 4.85 -3.28
C ALA A 91 -16.14 5.99 -4.20
N GLN A 92 -15.80 7.23 -3.85
CA GLN A 92 -16.16 8.40 -4.64
C GLN A 92 -15.47 8.39 -6.01
N ILE A 93 -16.10 9.00 -7.02
CA ILE A 93 -15.45 9.22 -8.31
C ILE A 93 -14.15 10.01 -8.08
N GLY A 94 -13.06 9.58 -8.71
CA GLY A 94 -11.77 10.24 -8.59
C GLY A 94 -10.87 9.71 -7.46
N THR A 95 -11.37 8.85 -6.55
CA THR A 95 -10.52 8.23 -5.52
C THR A 95 -9.33 7.51 -6.17
N PRO A 96 -8.08 7.74 -5.70
CA PRO A 96 -6.90 7.06 -6.24
C PRO A 96 -6.99 5.54 -6.09
N VAL A 97 -6.64 4.82 -7.17
CA VAL A 97 -6.54 3.37 -7.19
C VAL A 97 -5.08 2.99 -7.36
N SER A 98 -4.57 2.15 -6.46
CA SER A 98 -3.17 1.72 -6.40
C SER A 98 -2.98 0.26 -6.78
N ALA A 99 -1.80 -0.04 -7.33
CA ALA A 99 -1.34 -1.41 -7.54
C ALA A 99 -1.19 -2.11 -6.17
N VAL A 100 -1.83 -3.28 -5.99
CA VAL A 100 -1.76 -3.99 -4.71
C VAL A 100 -0.41 -4.67 -4.50
N GLY A 101 0.38 -4.86 -5.54
CA GLY A 101 1.69 -5.49 -5.48
C GLY A 101 2.55 -5.07 -6.66
N ASP A 102 3.85 -5.29 -6.54
CA ASP A 102 4.80 -5.08 -7.64
C ASP A 102 4.39 -5.91 -8.86
N GLY A 103 4.58 -5.37 -10.06
CA GLY A 103 4.23 -6.10 -11.26
C GLY A 103 4.44 -5.33 -12.56
N VAL A 104 3.91 -5.92 -13.63
CA VAL A 104 3.91 -5.35 -14.97
C VAL A 104 2.47 -5.26 -15.46
N VAL A 105 2.09 -4.08 -15.95
CA VAL A 105 0.80 -3.86 -16.60
C VAL A 105 0.74 -4.71 -17.87
N THR A 106 -0.12 -5.72 -17.90
CA THR A 106 -0.32 -6.59 -19.07
C THR A 106 -1.44 -6.11 -19.99
N TYR A 107 -2.35 -5.29 -19.45
CA TYR A 107 -3.41 -4.65 -20.21
C TYR A 107 -3.75 -3.28 -19.61
N CYS A 108 -3.99 -2.29 -20.47
CA CYS A 108 -4.52 -0.97 -20.11
C CYS A 108 -5.37 -0.49 -21.28
N GLY A 109 -6.69 -0.35 -21.08
CA GLY A 109 -7.61 -0.02 -22.17
C GLY A 109 -9.07 -0.26 -21.82
N TRP A 110 -9.97 -0.10 -22.79
CA TRP A 110 -11.40 -0.38 -22.62
C TRP A 110 -11.70 -1.87 -22.80
N LYS A 111 -12.40 -2.49 -21.84
CA LYS A 111 -12.66 -3.94 -21.82
C LYS A 111 -14.11 -4.28 -21.51
N ARG A 112 -14.98 -4.24 -22.54
CA ARG A 112 -16.40 -4.64 -22.47
C ARG A 112 -17.08 -4.00 -21.23
N ASP A 113 -17.83 -4.79 -20.48
CA ASP A 113 -18.54 -4.39 -19.25
C ASP A 113 -17.65 -3.75 -18.18
N TYR A 114 -16.35 -4.06 -18.13
CA TYR A 114 -15.45 -3.44 -17.15
C TYR A 114 -15.18 -1.97 -17.46
N GLY A 115 -15.52 -1.46 -18.64
CA GLY A 115 -15.18 -0.10 -19.05
C GLY A 115 -13.66 0.08 -19.11
N ARG A 116 -13.16 1.18 -18.53
CA ARG A 116 -11.71 1.41 -18.45
C ARG A 116 -11.09 0.44 -17.44
N PHE A 117 -10.15 -0.34 -17.93
CA PHE A 117 -9.64 -1.51 -17.25
C PHE A 117 -8.11 -1.59 -17.29
N ILE A 118 -7.53 -2.04 -16.16
CA ILE A 118 -6.11 -2.37 -16.04
C ILE A 118 -5.97 -3.82 -15.56
N GLU A 119 -5.02 -4.56 -16.13
CA GLU A 119 -4.56 -5.85 -15.61
C GLU A 119 -3.05 -5.77 -15.32
N ILE A 120 -2.66 -6.25 -14.13
CA ILE A 120 -1.27 -6.28 -13.68
C ILE A 120 -0.90 -7.73 -13.39
N ARG A 121 0.18 -8.21 -14.01
CA ARG A 121 0.80 -9.50 -13.67
C ARG A 121 1.89 -9.26 -12.64
N HIS A 122 1.80 -9.95 -11.52
CA HIS A 122 2.76 -9.83 -10.41
C HIS A 122 3.85 -10.88 -10.48
N ASN A 123 3.48 -12.12 -10.79
CA ASN A 123 4.40 -13.24 -11.02
C ASN A 123 3.71 -14.33 -11.86
N SER A 124 4.33 -15.51 -11.96
CA SER A 124 3.76 -16.68 -12.66
C SER A 124 2.43 -17.16 -12.08
N THR A 125 2.18 -16.84 -10.80
CA THR A 125 1.00 -17.31 -10.07
C THR A 125 -0.13 -16.28 -10.05
N TYR A 126 0.18 -15.01 -9.83
CA TYR A 126 -0.81 -13.98 -9.50
C TYR A 126 -0.89 -12.84 -10.52
N SER A 127 -2.13 -12.44 -10.83
CA SER A 127 -2.44 -11.19 -11.52
C SER A 127 -3.67 -10.53 -10.89
N THR A 128 -3.79 -9.22 -11.04
CA THR A 128 -4.92 -8.44 -10.52
C THR A 128 -5.54 -7.59 -11.60
N THR A 129 -6.82 -7.28 -11.42
CA THR A 129 -7.63 -6.53 -12.38
C THR A 129 -8.36 -5.40 -11.70
N TYR A 130 -8.50 -4.28 -12.40
CA TYR A 130 -9.06 -3.03 -11.91
C TYR A 130 -10.03 -2.50 -12.96
N GLY A 131 -11.33 -2.59 -12.69
CA GLY A 131 -12.40 -2.16 -13.60
C GLY A 131 -13.06 -0.85 -13.22
N HIS A 132 -13.96 -0.38 -14.07
CA HIS A 132 -14.83 0.79 -13.91
C HIS A 132 -14.09 2.11 -13.67
N LEU A 133 -12.82 2.21 -14.11
CA LEU A 133 -12.00 3.39 -13.85
C LEU A 133 -12.55 4.64 -14.55
N LEU A 134 -12.36 5.80 -13.93
CA LEU A 134 -12.62 7.10 -14.56
C LEU A 134 -11.53 7.41 -15.59
N ARG A 135 -10.26 7.24 -15.18
CA ARG A 135 -9.07 7.51 -16.00
C ARG A 135 -7.88 6.70 -15.49
N TYR A 136 -6.91 6.48 -16.37
CA TYR A 136 -5.61 5.93 -16.03
C TYR A 136 -4.71 7.01 -15.43
N ALA A 137 -3.77 6.63 -14.56
CA ALA A 137 -2.74 7.55 -14.10
C ALA A 137 -1.71 7.82 -15.20
N LYS A 138 -0.99 8.95 -15.09
CA LYS A 138 -0.02 9.39 -16.10
C LYS A 138 1.05 8.30 -16.31
N GLY A 139 1.27 7.94 -17.58
CA GLY A 139 2.30 6.96 -17.96
C GLY A 139 1.94 5.49 -17.74
N ILE A 140 0.72 5.19 -17.25
CA ILE A 140 0.23 3.82 -17.13
C ILE A 140 -0.20 3.30 -18.50
N ARG A 141 0.51 2.28 -18.98
CA ARG A 141 0.28 1.61 -20.27
C ARG A 141 0.76 0.17 -20.19
N LYS A 142 0.34 -0.67 -21.15
CA LYS A 142 0.85 -2.04 -21.30
C LYS A 142 2.39 -2.03 -21.32
N GLY A 143 3.00 -2.96 -20.59
CA GLY A 143 4.46 -3.09 -20.42
C GLY A 143 5.05 -2.25 -19.28
N LYS A 144 4.32 -1.28 -18.72
CA LYS A 144 4.82 -0.46 -17.61
C LYS A 144 5.02 -1.31 -16.35
N ARG A 145 6.20 -1.21 -15.75
CA ARG A 145 6.47 -1.70 -14.39
C ARG A 145 5.85 -0.76 -13.37
N VAL A 146 5.19 -1.33 -12.36
CA VAL A 146 4.59 -0.62 -11.24
C VAL A 146 5.04 -1.27 -9.94
N LYS A 147 5.24 -0.45 -8.91
CA LYS A 147 5.50 -0.89 -7.55
C LYS A 147 4.18 -0.96 -6.77
N GLN A 148 4.16 -1.80 -5.74
CA GLN A 148 3.08 -1.80 -4.77
C GLN A 148 2.87 -0.39 -4.21
N GLY A 149 1.62 0.07 -4.23
CA GLY A 149 1.21 1.41 -3.77
C GLY A 149 1.14 2.46 -4.88
N ASP A 150 1.80 2.24 -6.03
CA ASP A 150 1.76 3.19 -7.15
C ASP A 150 0.32 3.43 -7.59
N VAL A 151 -0.07 4.70 -7.75
CA VAL A 151 -1.38 5.07 -8.27
C VAL A 151 -1.43 4.74 -9.75
N ILE A 152 -2.36 3.86 -10.13
CA ILE A 152 -2.53 3.35 -11.50
C ILE A 152 -3.73 3.96 -12.21
N GLY A 153 -4.67 4.53 -11.47
CA GLY A 153 -5.88 5.12 -12.01
C GLY A 153 -6.73 5.78 -10.94
N LYS A 154 -7.95 6.15 -11.32
CA LYS A 154 -8.93 6.73 -10.39
C LYS A 154 -10.28 6.01 -10.55
N VAL A 155 -10.98 5.84 -9.43
CA VAL A 155 -12.34 5.28 -9.39
C VAL A 155 -13.26 6.07 -10.31
N GLY A 156 -14.15 5.37 -11.01
CA GLY A 156 -15.18 5.96 -11.84
C GLY A 156 -16.45 5.11 -11.80
N SER A 157 -17.21 5.18 -12.89
CA SER A 157 -18.38 4.34 -13.13
C SER A 157 -18.51 4.00 -14.62
N SER A 158 -17.37 3.76 -15.28
CA SER A 158 -17.36 3.43 -16.73
C SER A 158 -17.77 1.98 -16.98
N GLY A 159 -18.23 1.67 -18.20
CA GLY A 159 -18.74 0.34 -18.52
C GLY A 159 -20.09 0.06 -17.86
N LEU A 160 -20.38 -1.21 -17.57
CA LEU A 160 -21.63 -1.64 -16.96
C LEU A 160 -21.53 -1.53 -15.43
N SER A 161 -21.93 -0.37 -14.90
CA SER A 161 -21.85 -0.05 -13.47
C SER A 161 -23.14 0.63 -12.99
N THR A 162 -23.63 0.29 -11.79
CA THR A 162 -24.78 0.97 -11.16
C THR A 162 -24.39 2.27 -10.45
N GLY A 163 -23.11 2.51 -10.22
CA GLY A 163 -22.62 3.71 -9.53
C GLY A 163 -21.13 3.64 -9.20
N PRO A 164 -20.55 4.69 -8.61
CA PRO A 164 -19.11 4.78 -8.40
C PRO A 164 -18.55 3.66 -7.51
N HIS A 165 -17.70 2.80 -8.10
CA HIS A 165 -17.00 1.75 -7.39
C HIS A 165 -15.79 1.26 -8.18
N LEU A 166 -14.92 0.50 -7.51
CA LEU A 166 -13.87 -0.29 -8.16
C LEU A 166 -14.26 -1.77 -8.15
N ASP A 167 -14.39 -2.37 -9.33
CA ASP A 167 -14.36 -3.84 -9.48
C ASP A 167 -12.90 -4.29 -9.42
N PHE A 168 -12.52 -4.87 -8.29
CA PHE A 168 -11.20 -5.42 -8.06
C PHE A 168 -11.25 -6.94 -8.05
N ARG A 169 -10.36 -7.59 -8.80
CA ARG A 169 -10.23 -9.05 -8.78
C ARG A 169 -8.78 -9.47 -8.74
N ILE A 170 -8.57 -10.68 -8.22
CA ILE A 170 -7.28 -11.36 -8.26
C ILE A 170 -7.45 -12.72 -8.92
N LYS A 171 -6.48 -13.08 -9.76
CA LYS A 171 -6.37 -14.40 -10.38
C LYS A 171 -5.20 -15.15 -9.77
N ARG A 172 -5.39 -16.43 -9.51
CA ARG A 172 -4.33 -17.41 -9.19
C ARG A 172 -4.30 -18.46 -10.30
N TRP A 173 -3.18 -18.58 -11.00
CA TRP A 173 -3.03 -19.42 -12.20
C TRP A 173 -4.16 -19.21 -13.22
N GLY A 174 -4.43 -17.93 -13.54
CA GLY A 174 -5.45 -17.54 -14.52
C GLY A 174 -6.90 -17.58 -14.03
N LYS A 175 -7.21 -18.24 -12.90
CA LYS A 175 -8.57 -18.34 -12.34
C LYS A 175 -8.82 -17.28 -11.28
N PHE A 176 -9.95 -16.59 -11.34
CA PHE A 176 -10.35 -15.65 -10.29
C PHE A 176 -10.60 -16.39 -8.97
N VAL A 177 -10.13 -15.80 -7.87
CA VAL A 177 -10.26 -16.36 -6.51
C VAL A 177 -10.67 -15.28 -5.52
N ASN A 178 -11.21 -15.69 -4.37
CA ASN A 178 -11.62 -14.76 -3.32
C ASN A 178 -10.39 -14.09 -2.67
N PHE A 179 -10.21 -12.80 -2.92
CA PHE A 179 -9.08 -12.02 -2.41
C PHE A 179 -9.05 -11.91 -0.89
N LEU A 180 -10.21 -11.81 -0.22
CA LEU A 180 -10.27 -11.69 1.25
C LEU A 180 -9.84 -12.97 1.96
N LYS A 181 -10.07 -14.14 1.32
CA LYS A 181 -9.71 -15.46 1.87
C LYS A 181 -8.31 -15.93 1.44
N LEU A 182 -7.61 -15.18 0.59
CA LEU A 182 -6.27 -15.54 0.16
C LEU A 182 -5.26 -15.37 1.30
N LYS A 183 -4.58 -16.48 1.62
CA LYS A 183 -3.38 -16.50 2.43
C LYS A 183 -2.19 -16.27 1.50
N PHE A 184 -1.54 -15.12 1.64
CA PHE A 184 -0.31 -14.85 0.91
C PHE A 184 0.87 -15.51 1.63
N PRO A 185 1.90 -15.98 0.90
CA PRO A 185 3.09 -16.53 1.52
C PRO A 185 3.70 -15.52 2.50
N PRO A 186 4.39 -16.01 3.54
CA PRO A 186 5.01 -15.15 4.54
C PRO A 186 5.97 -14.16 3.87
N ALA A 187 6.07 -12.96 4.43
CA ALA A 187 6.89 -11.91 3.87
C ALA A 187 8.35 -12.35 3.70
N LYS A 188 9.01 -11.79 2.68
CA LYS A 188 10.42 -12.09 2.38
C LYS A 188 11.26 -11.84 3.64
N LYS A 189 12.15 -12.78 3.95
CA LYS A 189 13.17 -12.60 4.99
C LYS A 189 14.37 -11.89 4.42
N ILE A 190 15.02 -11.09 5.24
CA ILE A 190 16.27 -10.44 4.85
C ILE A 190 17.33 -11.48 4.47
N LYS A 191 17.98 -11.28 3.32
CA LYS A 191 19.00 -12.21 2.82
C LYS A 191 20.15 -12.28 3.83
N LYS A 192 20.74 -13.48 4.02
CA LYS A 192 21.82 -13.71 4.99
C LYS A 192 22.95 -12.67 4.87
N LYS A 193 23.34 -12.31 3.65
CA LYS A 193 24.39 -11.31 3.36
C LYS A 193 24.13 -9.90 3.92
N TYR A 194 22.85 -9.51 4.07
CA TYR A 194 22.48 -8.19 4.59
C TYR A 194 22.16 -8.19 6.09
N ARG A 195 22.10 -9.36 6.75
CA ARG A 195 21.73 -9.47 8.18
C ARG A 195 22.62 -8.65 9.10
N LYS A 196 23.94 -8.65 8.88
CA LYS A 196 24.87 -7.87 9.70
C LYS A 196 24.62 -6.36 9.56
N LYS A 197 24.49 -5.86 8.32
CA LYS A 197 24.18 -4.45 8.04
C LYS A 197 22.83 -4.04 8.64
N PHE A 198 21.80 -4.86 8.42
CA PHE A 198 20.48 -4.60 8.98
C PHE A 198 20.47 -4.62 10.51
N ASN A 199 21.19 -5.55 11.16
CA ASN A 199 21.25 -5.56 12.62
C ASN A 199 21.92 -4.31 13.18
N LYS A 200 22.93 -3.77 12.49
CA LYS A 200 23.57 -2.50 12.85
C LYS A 200 22.57 -1.33 12.75
N GLU A 201 21.93 -1.17 11.59
CA GLU A 201 20.90 -0.14 11.38
C GLU A 201 19.73 -0.30 12.36
N LYS A 202 19.24 -1.52 12.54
CA LYS A 202 18.17 -1.85 13.47
C LYS A 202 18.51 -1.42 14.89
N LYS A 203 19.72 -1.75 15.37
CA LYS A 203 20.15 -1.35 16.71
C LYS A 203 20.16 0.17 16.84
N MET A 204 20.73 0.87 15.87
CA MET A 204 20.77 2.33 15.84
C MET A 204 19.38 2.95 15.87
N ARG A 205 18.46 2.52 14.99
CA ARG A 205 17.09 3.05 14.93
C ARG A 205 16.26 2.73 16.16
N LEU A 206 16.45 1.54 16.76
CA LEU A 206 15.78 1.19 18.02
C LEU A 206 16.29 2.04 19.18
N THR A 207 17.58 2.34 19.25
CA THR A 207 18.12 3.28 20.24
C THR A 207 17.51 4.66 20.05
N GLN A 208 17.45 5.19 18.82
CA GLN A 208 16.81 6.48 18.53
C GLN A 208 15.31 6.50 18.94
N LEU A 209 14.55 5.45 18.59
CA LEU A 209 13.15 5.30 19.00
C LEU A 209 12.96 5.16 20.53
N ALA A 210 13.97 4.65 21.24
CA ALA A 210 13.94 4.52 22.69
C ALA A 210 14.28 5.87 23.38
N THR A 211 15.20 6.66 22.83
CA THR A 211 15.47 8.03 23.31
C THR A 211 14.26 8.94 23.11
N LEU A 212 13.47 8.70 22.07
CA LEU A 212 12.18 9.37 21.86
C LEU A 212 11.14 9.12 22.97
N SER A 213 11.40 8.23 23.94
CA SER A 213 10.51 7.98 25.09
C SER A 213 10.85 8.79 26.35
N SER A 214 11.90 9.60 26.36
CA SER A 214 12.41 10.25 27.58
C SER A 214 12.37 11.78 27.59
N GLU A 215 11.64 12.44 26.70
CA GLU A 215 11.46 13.89 26.75
C GLU A 215 9.98 14.26 26.89
N THR A 216 9.59 14.54 28.15
CA THR A 216 8.44 15.37 28.51
C THR A 216 8.82 16.85 28.48
N GLU A 217 9.85 17.23 27.72
CA GLU A 217 10.32 18.60 27.60
C GLU A 217 10.56 18.95 26.14
N ILE A 218 10.00 20.09 25.74
CA ILE A 218 10.22 20.72 24.44
C ILE A 218 11.71 21.07 24.36
N PRO A 219 12.53 20.49 23.47
CA PRO A 219 13.95 20.82 23.43
C PRO A 219 14.13 22.23 22.87
N GLN A 220 14.63 23.11 23.73
CA GLN A 220 15.19 24.39 23.31
C GLN A 220 16.37 24.14 22.35
N LYS A 221 16.21 24.63 21.12
CA LYS A 221 17.25 25.23 20.27
C LYS A 221 18.66 24.62 20.37
N ILE A 222 18.91 23.50 19.70
CA ILE A 222 20.27 23.00 19.47
C ILE A 222 20.86 23.70 18.25
N LYS A 223 22.01 24.37 18.46
CA LYS A 223 22.83 25.00 17.43
C LYS A 223 23.75 23.95 16.79
N SER A 224 23.80 23.98 15.46
CA SER A 224 24.79 23.34 14.57
C SER A 224 24.56 21.87 14.16
N TYR A 225 25.30 21.49 13.12
CA TYR A 225 24.93 20.58 12.04
C TYR A 225 25.23 19.11 12.37
N GLU A 226 24.56 18.52 13.34
CA GLU A 226 24.56 17.06 13.58
C GLU A 226 23.37 16.71 14.49
N GLU A 227 22.54 15.75 14.05
CA GLU A 227 21.35 15.21 14.73
C GLU A 227 20.15 16.15 14.96
N ILE A 228 19.00 15.86 14.30
CA ILE A 228 17.69 16.32 14.77
C ILE A 228 16.63 15.22 14.55
N ILE A 229 16.08 14.72 15.66
CA ILE A 229 14.83 13.95 15.74
C ILE A 229 13.77 14.91 16.29
N GLU A 230 12.58 14.96 15.70
CA GLU A 230 11.45 15.73 16.24
C GLU A 230 10.23 14.81 16.41
N LEU A 231 9.55 14.90 17.56
CA LEU A 231 8.37 14.10 17.91
C LEU A 231 7.10 14.80 17.42
N THR A 232 6.37 14.20 16.48
CA THR A 232 4.98 14.61 16.21
C THR A 232 4.00 13.58 16.74
N LYS A 233 3.24 13.96 17.77
CA LYS A 233 2.09 13.23 18.29
C LYS A 233 0.87 13.60 17.44
N TRP A 234 0.23 12.61 16.82
CA TRP A 234 -1.10 12.79 16.19
C TRP A 234 -2.12 12.09 17.07
N GLU A 235 -2.98 12.87 17.72
CA GLU A 235 -4.16 12.37 18.42
C GLU A 235 -5.35 12.37 17.45
N LYS A 236 -6.21 11.36 17.57
CA LYS A 236 -7.49 11.28 16.87
C LYS A 236 -8.61 11.68 17.80
#